data_AF-X1Q9N8-F1
#
_entry.id   AF-X1Q9N8-F1
#
_cell.length_a   1.000
_cell.length_b   1.000
_cell.length_c   1.000
_cell.angle_alpha   90.00
_cell.angle_beta   90.00
_cell.angle_gamma   90.00
#
_symmetry.space_group_name_H-M   'P 1'
#
loop_
_entity.id
_entity.type
_entity.pdbx_description
1 polymer ?
#
loop_
_entity_poly.entity_id
_entity_poly.type
_entity_poly.pdbx_seq_one_letter_code
_entity_poly.pdbx_strand_id
1 'polypeptide(L)'
;MIHLKAYMISFGISEMTAATTIGISSGAFAVGALVISKLSDRIGRKMLLFISLLALAVMMLWLMKAREPWEFYFFSIISGFSWGGTVLFPAIIADWFGMKSHGSIYGVIDIGWGFGGGIAPLLA
;
A
#
# COMPACT_ATOMS: atom_id res chain seq x y z
N MET A 1 5.08 -3.59 -7.14
CA MET A 1 4.73 -2.84 -8.37
C MET A 1 5.44 -3.32 -9.63
N ILE A 2 6.64 -3.90 -9.54
CA ILE A 2 7.39 -4.43 -10.70
C ILE A 2 6.64 -5.60 -11.38
N HIS A 3 6.06 -6.50 -10.58
CA HIS A 3 5.25 -7.63 -11.08
C HIS A 3 3.88 -7.23 -11.64
N LEU A 4 3.30 -6.12 -11.16
CA LEU A 4 1.99 -5.65 -11.63
C LEU A 4 2.07 -5.22 -13.09
N LYS A 5 3.16 -4.53 -13.47
CA LYS A 5 3.44 -4.16 -14.86
C LYS A 5 3.61 -5.41 -15.75
N ALA A 6 4.39 -6.39 -15.30
CA ALA A 6 4.60 -7.64 -16.03
C ALA A 6 3.30 -8.44 -16.21
N TYR A 7 2.45 -8.49 -15.17
CA TYR A 7 1.13 -9.13 -15.21
C TYR A 7 0.22 -8.47 -16.25
N MET A 8 0.11 -7.14 -16.26
CA MET A 8 -0.71 -6.43 -17.26
C MET A 8 -0.21 -6.66 -18.69
N ILE A 9 1.11 -6.64 -18.91
CA ILE A 9 1.70 -6.88 -20.24
C ILE A 9 1.41 -8.31 -20.71
N SER A 10 1.42 -9.30 -19.80
CA SER A 10 1.10 -10.69 -20.14
C SER A 10 -0.34 -10.90 -20.64
N PHE A 11 -1.26 -9.99 -20.29
CA PHE A 11 -2.64 -9.96 -20.78
C PHE A 11 -2.84 -9.08 -22.02
N GLY A 12 -1.77 -8.59 -22.64
CA GLY A 12 -1.84 -7.74 -23.84
C GLY A 12 -2.20 -6.29 -23.56
N ILE A 13 -2.15 -5.85 -22.29
CA ILE A 13 -2.42 -4.46 -21.91
C ILE A 13 -1.18 -3.60 -22.21
N SER A 14 -1.41 -2.46 -22.89
CA SER A 14 -0.36 -1.51 -23.26
C SER A 14 0.49 -1.05 -22.07
N GLU A 15 1.81 -0.95 -22.24
CA GLU A 15 2.74 -0.44 -21.22
C GLU A 15 2.33 0.93 -20.67
N MET A 16 1.71 1.76 -21.52
CA MET A 16 1.24 3.10 -21.14
C MET A 16 0.07 3.04 -20.15
N THR A 17 -0.79 2.01 -20.26
CA THR A 17 -1.89 1.76 -19.30
C THR A 17 -1.33 1.31 -17.95
N ALA A 18 -0.29 0.46 -17.96
CA ALA A 18 0.37 0.05 -16.73
C ALA A 18 1.10 1.23 -16.03
N ALA A 19 1.78 2.08 -16.80
CA ALA A 19 2.46 3.26 -16.27
C ALA A 19 1.48 4.27 -15.65
N THR A 20 0.35 4.53 -16.32
CA THR A 20 -0.70 5.42 -15.79
C THR A 20 -1.33 4.86 -14.51
N THR A 21 -1.56 3.54 -14.46
CA THR A 21 -2.07 2.84 -13.28
C THR A 21 -1.13 2.98 -12.08
N ILE A 22 0.18 2.91 -12.29
CA ILE A 22 1.18 3.18 -11.25
C ILE A 22 1.13 4.65 -10.82
N GLY A 23 1.09 5.59 -11.76
CA GLY A 23 1.00 7.03 -11.46
C GLY A 23 -0.23 7.37 -10.62
N ILE A 24 -1.39 6.80 -10.96
CA ILE A 24 -2.64 6.95 -10.21
C ILE A 24 -2.49 6.38 -8.80
N SER A 25 -1.87 5.21 -8.63
CA SER A 25 -1.68 4.63 -7.30
C SER A 25 -0.81 5.51 -6.39
N SER A 26 0.24 6.14 -6.94
CA SER A 26 1.09 7.08 -6.20
C SER A 26 0.35 8.35 -5.82
N GLY A 27 -0.48 8.89 -6.72
CA GLY A 27 -1.34 10.03 -6.42
C GLY A 27 -2.39 9.71 -5.34
N ALA A 28 -3.04 8.55 -5.47
CA ALA A 28 -4.00 8.06 -4.50
C ALA A 28 -3.36 7.82 -3.12
N PHE A 29 -2.11 7.34 -3.08
CA PHE A 29 -1.34 7.22 -1.85
C PHE A 29 -1.15 8.58 -1.16
N ALA A 30 -0.72 9.60 -1.89
CA ALA A 30 -0.53 10.93 -1.32
C ALA A 30 -1.83 11.49 -0.72
N VAL A 31 -2.94 11.35 -1.44
CA VAL A 31 -4.26 11.78 -0.95
C VAL A 31 -4.71 10.94 0.25
N GLY A 32 -4.56 9.61 0.16
CA GLY A 32 -4.90 8.67 1.22
C GLY A 32 -4.13 8.96 2.51
N ALA A 33 -2.83 9.18 2.41
CA ALA A 33 -1.99 9.57 3.55
C ALA A 33 -2.51 10.82 4.25
N LEU A 34 -2.86 11.87 3.50
CA LEU A 34 -3.39 13.12 4.08
C LEU A 34 -4.75 12.93 4.75
N VAL A 35 -5.67 12.21 4.09
CA VAL A 35 -7.02 11.97 4.61
C VAL A 35 -6.98 11.08 5.84
N ILE A 36 -6.26 9.94 5.74
CA ILE A 36 -6.14 8.97 6.83
C ILE A 36 -5.41 9.58 8.03
N SER A 37 -4.36 10.38 7.80
CA SER A 37 -3.67 11.07 8.89
C SER A 37 -4.61 11.99 9.67
N LYS A 38 -5.36 12.86 8.98
CA LYS A 38 -6.34 13.76 9.62
C LYS A 38 -7.46 13.01 10.34
N LEU A 39 -7.93 11.93 9.74
CA LEU A 39 -9.05 11.16 10.28
C LEU A 39 -8.62 10.26 11.46
N SER A 40 -7.34 9.90 11.52
CA SER A 40 -6.76 9.08 12.58
C SER A 40 -6.84 9.73 13.97
N ASP A 41 -6.76 11.07 14.01
CA ASP A 41 -6.85 11.83 15.26
C ASP A 41 -8.29 11.84 15.83
N ARG A 42 -9.31 11.56 15.00
CA ARG A 42 -10.73 11.55 15.41
C ARG A 42 -11.29 10.16 15.68
N ILE A 43 -10.99 9.20 14.80
CA ILE A 43 -11.56 7.84 14.86
C ILE A 43 -10.63 6.87 15.60
N GLY A 44 -9.35 7.25 15.76
CA GLY A 44 -8.33 6.44 16.39
C GLY A 44 -7.44 5.75 15.36
N ARG A 45 -6.13 5.91 15.55
CA ARG A 45 -5.07 5.43 14.65
C ARG A 45 -5.14 3.92 14.37
N LYS A 46 -5.43 3.12 15.40
CA LYS A 46 -5.46 1.65 15.29
C LYS A 46 -6.59 1.16 14.38
N MET A 47 -7.79 1.72 14.53
CA MET A 47 -8.96 1.29 13.74
C MET A 47 -8.78 1.67 12.26
N LEU A 48 -8.27 2.87 11.97
CA LEU A 48 -8.00 3.28 10.60
C LEU A 48 -6.92 2.44 9.93
N LEU A 49 -5.83 2.12 10.64
CA LEU A 49 -4.80 1.23 10.11
C LEU A 49 -5.39 -0.14 9.77
N PHE A 50 -6.21 -0.70 10.66
CA PHE A 50 -6.86 -1.99 10.42
C PHE A 50 -7.79 -1.97 9.20
N ILE A 51 -8.64 -0.94 9.06
CA ILE A 51 -9.52 -0.77 7.89
C ILE A 51 -8.69 -0.65 6.61
N SER A 52 -7.59 0.10 6.66
CA SER A 52 -6.70 0.32 5.51
C SER A 52 -6.02 -0.98 5.07
N LEU A 53 -5.54 -1.78 6.02
CA LEU A 53 -4.94 -3.09 5.74
C LEU A 53 -5.99 -4.09 5.23
N LEU A 54 -7.20 -4.08 5.78
CA LEU A 54 -8.30 -4.92 5.33
C LEU A 54 -8.70 -4.58 3.89
N ALA A 55 -8.85 -3.29 3.57
CA ALA A 55 -9.14 -2.82 2.23
C ALA A 55 -8.05 -3.24 1.23
N LEU A 56 -6.78 -3.14 1.62
CA LEU A 56 -5.66 -3.60 0.81
C LEU A 56 -5.72 -5.12 0.55
N ALA A 57 -6.03 -5.93 1.56
CA ALA A 57 -6.17 -7.37 1.42
C ALA A 57 -7.32 -7.76 0.46
N VAL A 58 -8.46 -7.09 0.57
CA VAL A 58 -9.60 -7.30 -0.35
C VAL A 58 -9.23 -6.94 -1.77
N MET A 59 -8.51 -5.84 -1.98
CA MET A 59 -8.06 -5.44 -3.32
C MET A 59 -7.05 -6.42 -3.91
N MET A 60 -6.19 -7.05 -3.11
CA MET A 60 -5.29 -8.10 -3.58
C MET A 60 -6.05 -9.33 -4.08
N LEU A 61 -7.13 -9.73 -3.38
CA LEU A 61 -8.01 -10.81 -3.84
C LEU A 61 -8.76 -10.42 -5.12
N TRP A 62 -9.17 -9.15 -5.25
CA TRP A 62 -9.78 -8.63 -6.47
C TRP A 62 -8.85 -8.75 -7.67
N LEU A 63 -7.57 -8.41 -7.47
CA LEU A 63 -6.55 -8.45 -8.53
C LEU A 63 -6.40 -9.86 -9.15
N MET A 64 -6.64 -10.93 -8.38
CA MET A 64 -6.59 -12.31 -8.90
C MET A 64 -7.68 -12.61 -9.94
N LYS A 65 -8.78 -11.85 -9.93
CA LYS A 65 -9.88 -11.99 -10.90
C LYS A 65 -9.85 -10.92 -11.99
N ALA A 66 -9.05 -9.86 -11.80
CA ALA A 66 -9.00 -8.73 -12.72
C ALA A 66 -8.40 -9.15 -14.07
N ARG A 67 -9.12 -8.85 -15.15
CA ARG A 67 -8.77 -9.15 -16.54
C ARG A 67 -8.95 -7.94 -17.45
N GLU A 68 -9.72 -6.94 -17.05
CA GLU A 68 -9.97 -5.75 -17.87
C GLU A 68 -9.22 -4.49 -17.40
N PRO A 69 -8.87 -3.56 -18.31
CA PRO A 69 -8.12 -2.34 -17.97
C PRO A 69 -8.76 -1.47 -16.88
N TRP A 70 -10.09 -1.38 -16.86
CA TRP A 70 -10.80 -0.55 -15.88
C TRP A 70 -10.70 -1.11 -14.44
N GLU A 71 -10.62 -2.43 -14.29
CA GLU A 71 -10.46 -3.08 -12.99
C GLU A 71 -9.09 -2.76 -12.38
N PHE A 72 -8.06 -2.65 -13.22
CA PHE A 72 -6.73 -2.23 -12.80
C PHE A 72 -6.68 -0.78 -12.34
N TYR A 73 -7.38 0.13 -13.03
CA TYR A 73 -7.51 1.52 -12.58
C TYR A 73 -8.20 1.62 -11.23
N PHE A 74 -9.30 0.89 -11.05
CA PHE A 74 -10.04 0.84 -9.79
C PHE A 74 -9.19 0.29 -8.66
N PHE A 75 -8.50 -0.82 -8.92
CA PHE A 75 -7.52 -1.41 -8.00
C PHE A 75 -6.45 -0.40 -7.60
N SER A 76 -5.85 0.33 -8.55
CA SER A 76 -4.79 1.30 -8.25
C SER A 76 -5.23 2.45 -7.35
N ILE A 77 -6.46 2.94 -7.54
CA ILE A 77 -7.00 4.02 -6.71
C ILE A 77 -7.17 3.53 -5.27
N ILE A 78 -7.85 2.40 -5.09
CA ILE A 78 -8.17 1.90 -3.74
C ILE A 78 -6.93 1.37 -3.03
N SER A 79 -6.11 0.59 -3.73
CA SER A 79 -4.87 0.05 -3.15
C SER A 79 -3.92 1.18 -2.78
N GLY A 80 -3.73 2.19 -3.65
CA GLY A 80 -2.91 3.37 -3.36
C GLY A 80 -3.42 4.13 -2.14
N PHE A 81 -4.73 4.43 -2.09
CA PHE A 81 -5.35 5.11 -0.95
C PHE A 81 -5.18 4.32 0.36
N SER A 82 -5.44 3.02 0.33
CA SER A 82 -5.32 2.10 1.48
C SER A 82 -3.87 2.05 1.98
N TRP A 83 -2.91 2.06 1.06
CA TRP A 83 -1.50 2.10 1.40
C TRP A 83 -1.11 3.41 2.09
N GLY A 84 -1.82 4.50 1.85
CA GLY A 84 -1.68 5.78 2.57
C GLY A 84 -1.84 5.65 4.09
N GLY A 85 -2.58 4.63 4.55
CA GLY A 85 -2.74 4.37 5.98
C GLY A 85 -1.48 3.88 6.69
N THR A 86 -0.48 3.40 5.94
CA THR A 86 0.81 2.96 6.52
C THR A 86 1.58 4.10 7.18
N VAL A 87 1.29 5.36 6.85
CA VAL A 87 1.87 6.55 7.51
C VAL A 87 1.55 6.60 9.02
N LEU A 88 0.54 5.86 9.48
CA LEU A 88 0.18 5.75 10.90
C LEU A 88 1.05 4.76 11.70
N PHE A 89 1.84 3.90 11.05
CA PHE A 89 2.69 2.91 11.74
C PHE A 89 3.63 3.53 12.78
N PRO A 90 4.46 4.53 12.46
CA PRO A 90 5.34 5.14 13.45
C PRO A 90 4.52 5.82 14.58
N ALA A 91 3.40 6.46 14.26
CA ALA A 91 2.55 7.05 15.29
C ALA A 91 2.04 5.99 16.30
N ILE A 92 1.62 4.81 15.83
CA ILE A 92 1.13 3.72 16.70
C ILE A 92 2.27 3.10 17.51
N ILE A 93 3.46 2.91 16.92
CA ILE A 93 4.62 2.37 17.63
C ILE A 93 5.07 3.35 18.72
N ALA A 94 5.04 4.65 18.46
CA ALA A 94 5.33 5.68 19.46
C ALA A 94 4.31 5.63 20.62
N ASP A 95 3.02 5.43 20.33
CA ASP A 95 1.97 5.33 21.33
C ASP A 95 2.12 4.07 22.23
N TRP A 96 2.70 2.96 21.72
CA TRP A 96 2.85 1.71 22.48
C TRP A 96 4.18 1.58 23.23
N PHE A 97 5.28 1.97 22.58
CA PHE A 97 6.64 1.74 23.10
C PHE A 97 7.31 3.03 23.61
N GLY A 98 6.67 4.18 23.42
CA GLY A 98 7.23 5.49 23.73
C GLY A 98 8.32 5.93 22.74
N MET A 99 8.69 7.21 22.83
CA MET A 99 9.70 7.82 21.94
C MET A 99 11.13 7.28 22.13
N LYS A 100 11.42 6.64 23.26
CA LYS A 100 12.80 6.33 23.70
C LYS A 100 13.51 5.28 22.84
N SER A 101 12.77 4.32 22.30
CA SER A 101 13.29 3.25 21.42
C SER A 101 12.59 3.20 20.06
N HIS A 102 11.91 4.30 19.70
CA HIS A 102 11.04 4.38 18.53
C HIS A 102 11.78 4.11 17.22
N GLY A 103 12.95 4.75 17.04
CA GLY A 103 13.78 4.59 15.84
C GLY A 103 14.33 3.18 15.67
N SER A 104 14.71 2.49 16.75
CA SER A 104 15.20 1.11 16.68
C SER A 104 14.10 0.13 16.31
N ILE A 105 12.91 0.26 16.90
CA ILE A 105 11.76 -0.61 16.60
C ILE A 105 11.31 -0.41 15.16
N TYR A 106 11.15 0.85 14.74
CA TYR A 106 10.76 1.16 13.37
C TYR A 106 11.82 0.72 12.36
N GLY A 107 13.10 0.89 12.68
CA GLY A 107 14.20 0.40 11.84
C GLY A 107 14.19 -1.12 11.63
N VAL A 108 13.88 -1.91 12.66
CA VAL A 108 13.74 -3.38 12.50
C VAL A 108 12.55 -3.75 11.60
N ILE A 109 11.43 -3.02 11.71
CA ILE A 109 10.27 -3.22 10.85
C ILE A 109 10.62 -2.89 9.39
N ASP A 110 11.34 -1.79 9.16
CA ASP A 110 11.75 -1.36 7.82
C ASP A 110 12.75 -2.33 7.18
N ILE A 111 13.65 -2.91 7.97
CA ILE A 111 14.54 -4.00 7.53
C ILE A 111 13.71 -5.21 7.05
N GLY A 112 12.65 -5.59 7.77
CA GLY A 112 11.75 -6.66 7.33
C GLY A 112 11.10 -6.35 5.98
N TRP A 113 10.76 -5.10 5.74
CA TRP A 113 10.28 -4.63 4.43
C TRP A 113 11.34 -4.72 3.33
N GLY A 114 12.57 -4.33 3.64
CA GLY A 114 13.72 -4.47 2.73
C GLY A 114 13.99 -5.92 2.33
N PHE A 115 13.96 -6.85 3.29
CA PHE A 115 14.09 -8.29 3.01
C PHE A 115 12.94 -8.80 2.14
N GLY A 116 11.70 -8.40 2.43
CA GLY A 116 10.56 -8.74 1.58
C GLY A 116 10.72 -8.23 0.15
N GLY A 117 11.15 -6.99 -0.03
CA GLY A 117 11.40 -6.40 -1.34
C GLY A 117 12.56 -7.04 -2.11
N GLY A 118 13.58 -7.52 -1.40
CA GLY A 118 14.74 -8.19 -2.01
C GLY A 118 14.51 -9.67 -2.35
N ILE A 119 13.73 -10.38 -1.53
CA ILE A 119 13.42 -11.82 -1.73
C ILE A 119 12.25 -12.00 -2.72
N ALA A 120 11.30 -11.07 -2.76
CA ALA A 120 10.13 -11.19 -3.63
C ALA A 120 10.45 -11.39 -5.13
N PRO A 121 11.44 -10.69 -5.74
CA PRO A 121 11.83 -10.94 -7.13
C PRO A 121 12.49 -12.30 -7.35
N LEU A 122 13.03 -12.93 -6.30
CA LEU A 122 13.68 -14.24 -6.39
C LEU A 122 12.68 -15.40 -6.38
N LEU A 123 11.47 -15.17 -5.86
CA LEU A 123 10.40 -16.17 -5.72
C LEU A 123 9.30 -16.05 -6.78
N ALA A 124 9.31 -14.98 -7.59
CA ALA A 124 8.31 -14.68 -8.62
C ALA A 124 8.74 -15.18 -10.00
#